data_AF-A0A4R0GZW3-F1
#
_entry.id   AF-A0A4R0GZW3-F1
#
_cell.length_a   1.000
_cell.length_b   1.000
_cell.length_c   1.000
_cell.angle_alpha   90.00
_cell.angle_beta   90.00
_cell.angle_gamma   90.00
#
_symmetry.space_group_name_H-M   'P 1'
#
loop_
_entity.id
_entity.type
_entity.pdbx_description
1 polymer ?
#
loop_
_entity_poly.entity_id
_entity_poly.type
_entity_poly.pdbx_seq_one_letter_code
_entity_poly.pdbx_strand_id
1 'polypeptide(L)' 'MTTIKIAKGNPTPEELAALIAVVAARAAVPAPAADPDRASNWATYWRNARTPFHPGPGQWRASAHP' A
#
# COMPACT_ATOMS: atom_id res chain seq x y z
N MET A 1 0.63 21.49 4.36
CA MET A 1 0.57 21.01 5.74
C MET A 1 -0.21 19.70 5.75
N THR A 2 0.40 18.60 6.17
CA THR A 2 -0.29 17.32 6.36
C THR A 2 -1.07 17.37 7.67
N THR A 3 -2.40 17.32 7.61
CA THR A 3 -3.27 17.36 8.79
C THR A 3 -3.86 15.97 9.04
N ILE A 4 -3.74 15.47 10.27
CA ILE A 4 -4.32 14.19 10.70
C ILE A 4 -5.55 14.48 11.58
N LYS A 5 -6.66 13.78 11.33
CA LYS A 5 -7.91 13.90 12.10
C LYS A 5 -8.33 12.55 12.67
N ILE A 6 -8.70 12.53 13.95
CA ILE A 6 -9.32 11.38 14.59
C ILE A 6 -10.80 11.35 14.21
N ALA A 7 -11.22 10.32 13.47
CA ALA A 7 -12.60 10.20 13.01
C ALA A 7 -13.53 9.57 14.06
N LYS A 8 -13.00 8.73 14.96
CA LYS A 8 -13.75 7.99 15.97
C LYS A 8 -12.87 7.65 17.17
N GLY A 9 -13.47 7.60 18.36
CA GLY A 9 -12.80 7.28 19.63
C GLY A 9 -12.34 8.53 20.37
N ASN A 10 -11.94 8.33 21.63
CA ASN A 10 -11.37 9.37 22.49
C ASN A 10 -10.08 8.83 23.13
N PRO A 11 -8.96 8.81 22.38
CA PRO A 11 -7.72 8.24 22.90
C PRO A 11 -7.21 9.06 24.07
N THR A 12 -6.52 8.40 24.99
CA THR A 12 -5.78 9.12 26.04
C THR A 12 -4.61 9.91 25.40
N PRO A 13 -4.05 10.90 26.09
CA PRO A 13 -2.88 11.63 25.60
C PRO A 13 -1.70 10.72 25.23
N GLU A 14 -1.49 9.65 26.00
CA GLU A 14 -0.42 8.67 25.79
C GLU A 14 -0.65 7.86 24.52
N GLU A 15 -1.88 7.41 24.31
CA GLU A 15 -2.27 6.69 23.08
C GLU A 15 -2.12 7.57 21.85
N LEU A 16 -2.53 8.84 21.95
CA LEU A 16 -2.37 9.80 20.86
C LEU A 16 -0.89 10.04 20.53
N ALA A 17 -0.04 10.18 21.54
CA ALA A 17 1.41 10.33 21.36
C ALA A 17 2.02 9.10 20.68
N ALA A 18 1.63 7.89 21.10
CA ALA A 18 2.08 6.65 20.46
C ALA A 18 1.66 6.58 18.99
N LEU A 19 0.41 6.94 18.67
CA LEU A 19 -0.11 6.95 17.31
C LEU A 19 0.67 7.93 16.41
N ILE A 20 0.94 9.14 16.90
CA ILE A 20 1.72 10.15 16.18
C ILE A 20 3.14 9.64 15.94
N ALA A 21 3.78 9.06 16.96
CA ALA A 21 5.15 8.53 16.85
C ALA A 21 5.26 7.44 15.77
N VAL A 22 4.31 6.49 15.74
CA VAL A 22 4.30 5.41 14.74
C VAL A 22 4.07 5.97 13.34
N VAL A 23 3.09 6.86 13.16
CA VAL A 23 2.79 7.44 11.85
C VAL A 23 3.97 8.28 11.33
N ALA A 24 4.59 9.08 12.19
CA ALA A 24 5.77 9.87 11.84
C ALA A 24 6.96 8.97 11.45
N ALA A 25 7.21 7.91 12.23
CA ALA A 25 8.26 6.94 11.92
C ALA A 25 8.03 6.26 10.56
N ARG A 26 6.78 5.87 10.26
CA ARG A 26 6.39 5.29 8.97
C ARG A 26 6.58 6.27 7.80
N ALA A 27 6.27 7.55 8.01
CA ALA A 27 6.41 8.59 6.98
C ALA A 27 7.87 9.00 6.74
N ALA A 28 8.75 8.82 7.74
CA ALA A 28 10.18 9.09 7.61
C ALA A 28 10.93 8.04 6.78
N VAL A 29 10.33 6.87 6.55
CA VAL A 29 10.92 5.84 5.70
C VAL A 29 10.94 6.35 4.25
N PRO A 30 12.12 6.42 3.59
CA PRO A 30 12.19 6.82 2.20
C PRO A 30 11.35 5.87 1.35
N ALA A 31 10.63 6.43 0.38
CA ALA A 31 9.93 5.61 -0.60
C ALA A 31 10.95 4.69 -1.30
N PRO A 32 10.62 3.41 -1.52
CA PRO A 32 11.45 2.56 -2.35
C PRO A 32 11.62 3.21 -3.73
N ALA A 33 12.79 3.00 -4.36
CA ALA A 33 13.04 3.48 -5.70
C ALA A 33 11.87 3.06 -6.62
N ALA A 34 11.36 4.00 -7.41
CA ALA A 34 10.35 3.69 -8.40
C ALA A 34 10.93 2.64 -9.37
N ASP A 35 10.26 1.51 -9.51
CA ASP A 35 10.58 0.52 -10.53
C ASP A 35 10.25 1.17 -11.89
N PRO A 36 11.23 1.33 -12.80
CA PRO A 36 11.00 2.00 -14.07
C PRO A 36 9.91 1.29 -14.88
N ASP A 37 8.76 1.95 -15.04
CA ASP A 37 7.71 1.69 -16.02
C ASP A 37 7.27 0.24 -16.24
N ARG A 38 7.35 -0.61 -15.21
CA ARG A 38 6.64 -1.89 -15.28
C ARG A 38 5.16 -1.60 -15.07
N ALA A 39 4.41 -1.54 -16.16
CA ALA A 39 2.97 -1.48 -16.12
C ALA A 39 2.46 -2.61 -15.22
N SER A 40 1.52 -2.26 -14.34
CA SER A 40 1.09 -3.24 -13.38
C SER A 40 0.63 -4.52 -14.00
N ASN A 41 0.82 -5.63 -13.28
CA ASN A 41 0.16 -6.86 -13.68
C ASN A 41 -1.34 -6.57 -13.94
N TRP A 42 -1.94 -5.64 -13.18
CA TRP A 42 -3.30 -5.13 -13.38
C TRP A 42 -3.49 -4.31 -14.67
N ALA A 43 -2.51 -3.53 -15.09
CA ALA A 43 -2.53 -2.69 -16.30
C ALA A 43 -2.04 -3.43 -17.56
N THR A 44 -1.69 -4.72 -17.48
CA THR A 44 -1.14 -5.43 -18.64
C THR A 44 -2.23 -5.76 -19.67
N TYR A 45 -1.97 -5.45 -20.95
CA TYR A 45 -2.97 -5.53 -22.04
C TYR A 45 -3.66 -6.90 -22.17
N TRP A 46 -2.95 -8.01 -21.91
CA TRP A 46 -3.47 -9.38 -22.01
C TRP A 46 -4.58 -9.72 -21.00
N ARG A 47 -4.80 -8.90 -19.96
CA ARG A 47 -5.95 -9.05 -19.04
C ARG A 47 -7.24 -8.46 -19.61
N ASN A 48 -7.14 -7.59 -20.61
CA ASN A 48 -8.31 -7.13 -21.38
C ASN A 48 -8.86 -8.25 -22.27
N ALA A 49 -8.02 -9.23 -22.64
CA ALA A 49 -8.47 -10.48 -23.21
C ALA A 49 -8.96 -11.40 -22.07
N ARG A 50 -10.17 -11.97 -22.22
CA ARG A 50 -10.71 -12.95 -21.27
C ARG A 50 -9.88 -14.23 -21.31
N THR A 51 -8.79 -14.25 -20.55
CA THR A 51 -7.92 -15.39 -20.39
C THR A 51 -8.29 -16.10 -19.09
N PRO A 52 -8.41 -17.45 -19.06
CA PRO A 52 -8.64 -18.18 -17.82
C PRO A 52 -7.57 -17.86 -16.77
N PHE A 53 -7.99 -17.67 -15.51
CA PHE A 53 -7.05 -17.50 -14.41
C PHE A 53 -6.38 -18.85 -14.11
N HIS A 54 -5.06 -18.91 -14.19
CA HIS A 54 -4.28 -20.10 -13.86
C HIS A 54 -3.76 -19.99 -12.41
N PRO A 55 -4.32 -20.74 -11.45
CA PRO A 55 -3.78 -20.78 -10.09
C PRO A 55 -2.38 -21.43 -10.09
N GLY A 56 -1.46 -20.90 -9.28
CA GLY A 56 -0.11 -21.44 -9.16
C GLY A 56 0.77 -20.70 -8.14
N PRO A 57 1.95 -21.25 -7.82
CA PRO A 57 2.89 -20.62 -6.90
C PRO A 57 3.21 -19.17 -7.33
N GLY A 58 3.17 -18.23 -6.37
CA GLY A 58 3.46 -16.82 -6.62
C GLY A 58 2.28 -15.99 -7.13
N GLN A 59 1.15 -16.59 -7.55
CA GLN A 59 0.03 -15.84 -8.12
C GLN A 59 -0.68 -14.93 -7.10
N TRP A 60 -0.70 -15.31 -5.82
CA TRP A 60 -1.19 -14.42 -4.75
C TRP A 60 -0.30 -13.18 -4.58
N ARG A 61 1.02 -13.33 -4.72
CA ARG A 61 1.96 -12.20 -4.64
C ARG A 61 1.84 -11.31 -5.88
N ALA A 62 1.56 -11.89 -7.04
CA ALA A 62 1.34 -11.17 -8.30
C ALA A 62 0.16 -10.18 -8.25
N SER A 63 -0.81 -10.38 -7.35
CA SER A 63 -1.91 -9.45 -7.07
C SER A 63 -1.45 -8.13 -6.46
N ALA A 64 -0.32 -8.13 -5.75
CA ALA A 64 0.27 -6.97 -5.07
C ALA A 64 1.50 -6.42 -5.80
N HIS A 65 1.91 -7.05 -6.91
CA HIS A 65 2.96 -6.50 -7.76
C HIS A 65 2.44 -5.24 -8.47
N PRO A 66 3.28 -4.20 -8.54
CA PRO A 66 2.96 -2.97 -9.23
C PRO A 66 2.89 -3.20 -10.71
#